data_AF-A0A1F5BVE0-F1
#
_entry.id   AF-A0A1F5BVE0-F1
#
_cell.length_a   1.000
_cell.length_b   1.000
_cell.length_c   1.000
_cell.angle_alpha   90.00
_cell.angle_beta   90.00
_cell.angle_gamma   90.00
#
_symmetry.space_group_name_H-M   'P 1'
#
loop_
_entity.id
_entity.type
_entity.pdbx_description
1 polymer ?
#
loop_
_entity_poly.entity_id
_entity_poly.type
_entity_poly.pdbx_seq_one_letter_code
_entity_poly.pdbx_strand_id
1 'polypeptide(L)'
;MRIGLIAYSFALRETEPNPCDVRLAQAVERIVKEEVEKGNEVIVIAQWEVALALSIEPALVVREHRQKGAYLDSEEVTSQAIPIFEGYRITEVIPVANPFLHLFKCRKLVRSAGLTPLRRRIGWIGFDKDSLQWYTRGPAHLLVYTALQVSVGYRGKHIDVDRNNKLAR
;
A
#
# COMPACT_ATOMS: atom_id res chain seq x y z
N MET A 1 -6.03 -17.76 -14.90
CA MET A 1 -4.94 -16.80 -15.21
C MET A 1 -4.25 -16.40 -13.91
N ARG A 2 -2.98 -15.98 -13.93
CA ARG A 2 -2.32 -15.43 -12.73
C ARG A 2 -2.45 -13.92 -12.70
N ILE A 3 -2.91 -13.39 -11.57
CA ILE A 3 -3.08 -11.95 -11.33
C ILE A 3 -2.26 -11.58 -10.09
N GLY A 4 -1.56 -10.46 -10.16
CA GLY A 4 -0.89 -9.90 -8.99
C GLY A 4 -1.85 -9.03 -8.18
N LEU A 5 -1.64 -8.95 -6.88
CA LEU A 5 -2.31 -7.99 -6.02
C LEU A 5 -1.27 -7.33 -5.13
N ILE A 6 -1.27 -6.00 -5.06
CA ILE A 6 -0.41 -5.27 -4.11
C ILE A 6 -1.32 -4.52 -3.12
N ALA A 7 -1.18 -4.82 -1.84
CA ALA A 7 -1.84 -4.13 -0.75
C ALA A 7 -0.90 -3.10 -0.10
N TYR A 8 -1.26 -1.82 -0.20
CA TYR A 8 -0.50 -0.70 0.34
C TYR A 8 -1.15 -0.21 1.63
N SER A 9 -0.36 -0.07 2.71
CA SER A 9 -0.84 0.55 3.94
C SER A 9 -1.15 2.04 3.70
N PHE A 10 -2.11 2.57 4.44
CA PHE A 10 -2.49 3.97 4.36
C PHE A 10 -2.18 4.79 5.60
N ALA A 11 -2.12 4.19 6.78
CA ALA A 11 -1.90 4.88 8.04
C ALA A 11 -0.91 4.09 8.91
N LEU A 12 -0.27 4.77 9.84
CA LEU A 12 0.66 4.17 10.79
C LEU A 12 0.33 4.57 12.23
N ARG A 13 0.35 3.63 13.16
CA ARG A 13 0.21 3.79 14.61
C ARG A 13 1.37 3.10 15.33
N GLU A 14 1.51 3.35 16.63
CA GLU A 14 2.42 2.58 17.50
C GLU A 14 1.93 1.13 17.69
N THR A 15 0.61 0.95 17.73
CA THR A 15 -0.03 -0.36 17.81
C THR A 15 -0.74 -0.67 16.48
N GLU A 16 -0.23 -1.66 15.77
CA GLU A 16 -0.79 -2.18 14.51
C GLU A 16 -1.49 -3.54 14.73
N PRO A 17 -2.46 -3.93 13.88
CA PRO A 17 -2.96 -3.19 12.72
C PRO A 17 -3.96 -2.09 13.10
N ASN A 18 -3.85 -0.93 12.46
CA ASN A 18 -4.78 0.18 12.61
C ASN A 18 -6.11 -0.07 11.86
N PRO A 19 -7.19 0.68 12.17
CA PRO A 19 -8.50 0.44 11.55
C PRO A 19 -8.53 0.60 10.02
N CYS A 20 -7.64 1.41 9.42
CA CYS A 20 -7.58 1.53 7.97
C CYS A 20 -6.98 0.27 7.35
N ASP A 21 -5.90 -0.25 7.92
CA ASP A 21 -5.21 -1.43 7.40
C ASP A 21 -6.00 -2.72 7.63
N VAL A 22 -6.80 -2.81 8.71
CA VAL A 22 -7.81 -3.87 8.87
C VAL A 22 -8.84 -3.85 7.73
N ARG A 23 -9.36 -2.67 7.36
CA ARG A 23 -10.32 -2.57 6.25
C ARG A 23 -9.68 -2.84 4.89
N LEU A 24 -8.42 -2.48 4.72
CA LEU A 24 -7.66 -2.83 3.52
C LEU A 24 -7.48 -4.35 3.42
N ALA A 25 -7.12 -5.02 4.51
CA ALA A 25 -7.02 -6.48 4.57
C ALA A 25 -8.35 -7.16 4.20
N GLN A 26 -9.48 -6.70 4.75
CA GLN A 26 -10.81 -7.18 4.37
C GLN A 26 -11.11 -6.98 2.88
N ALA A 27 -10.68 -5.84 2.30
CA ALA A 27 -10.82 -5.59 0.87
C ALA A 27 -9.96 -6.54 0.03
N VAL A 28 -8.73 -6.84 0.46
CA VAL A 28 -7.84 -7.82 -0.17
C VAL A 28 -8.52 -9.19 -0.19
N GLU A 29 -8.96 -9.70 0.96
CA GLU A 29 -9.57 -11.03 1.08
C GLU A 29 -10.81 -11.18 0.21
N ARG A 30 -11.69 -10.17 0.22
CA ARG A 30 -12.88 -10.18 -0.63
C ARG A 30 -12.48 -10.21 -2.12
N ILE A 31 -11.51 -9.40 -2.54
CA ILE A 31 -11.05 -9.38 -3.93
C ILE A 31 -10.41 -10.72 -4.32
N VAL A 32 -9.57 -11.29 -3.46
CA VAL A 32 -8.94 -12.59 -3.69
C VAL A 32 -10.00 -13.66 -3.88
N LYS A 33 -11.00 -13.72 -2.99
CA LYS A 33 -12.14 -14.63 -3.11
C LYS A 33 -12.88 -14.45 -4.44
N GLU A 34 -13.25 -13.23 -4.79
CA GLU A 34 -13.95 -12.91 -6.04
C GLU A 34 -13.14 -13.30 -7.30
N GLU A 35 -11.81 -13.22 -7.27
CA GLU A 35 -10.96 -13.62 -8.39
C GLU A 35 -10.76 -15.13 -8.47
N VAL A 36 -10.63 -15.80 -7.33
CA VAL A 36 -10.57 -17.27 -7.27
C VAL A 36 -11.87 -17.88 -7.79
N GLU A 37 -13.02 -17.31 -7.43
CA GLU A 37 -14.34 -17.73 -7.95
C GLU A 37 -14.45 -17.57 -9.49
N LYS A 38 -13.66 -16.67 -10.09
CA LYS A 38 -13.57 -16.50 -11.56
C LYS A 38 -12.55 -17.44 -12.21
N GLY A 39 -11.89 -18.31 -11.44
CA GLY A 39 -10.84 -19.20 -11.93
C GLY A 39 -9.46 -18.54 -12.08
N ASN A 40 -9.22 -17.42 -11.38
CA ASN A 40 -7.90 -16.80 -11.33
C ASN A 40 -7.10 -17.27 -10.12
N GLU A 41 -5.79 -17.40 -10.30
CA GLU A 41 -4.82 -17.56 -9.21
C GLU A 41 -4.30 -16.17 -8.86
N VAL A 42 -4.33 -15.79 -7.56
CA VAL A 42 -3.93 -14.45 -7.11
C VAL A 42 -2.66 -14.52 -6.28
N ILE A 43 -1.61 -13.83 -6.74
CA ILE A 43 -0.35 -13.69 -6.00
C ILE A 43 -0.38 -12.37 -5.23
N VAL A 44 -0.47 -12.48 -3.90
CA VAL A 44 -0.63 -11.34 -3.01
C VAL A 44 0.71 -10.86 -2.48
N ILE A 45 0.98 -9.57 -2.65
CA ILE A 45 2.08 -8.83 -2.03
C ILE A 45 1.45 -7.81 -1.09
N ALA A 46 1.91 -7.75 0.16
CA ALA A 46 1.33 -6.85 1.15
C ALA A 46 2.41 -6.06 1.89
N GLN A 47 2.15 -4.79 2.13
CA GLN A 47 2.89 -4.04 3.14
C GLN A 47 2.57 -4.60 4.53
N TRP A 48 3.55 -4.63 5.42
CA TRP A 48 3.46 -5.38 6.67
C TRP A 48 2.29 -4.98 7.58
N GLU A 49 1.90 -3.70 7.62
CA GLU A 49 0.79 -3.22 8.45
C GLU A 49 -0.53 -3.86 8.03
N VAL A 50 -0.76 -3.97 6.72
CA VAL A 50 -1.94 -4.68 6.17
C VAL A 50 -1.80 -6.19 6.37
N ALA A 51 -0.58 -6.73 6.20
CA ALA A 51 -0.33 -8.16 6.32
C ALA A 51 -0.65 -8.71 7.73
N LEU A 52 -0.51 -7.90 8.77
CA LEU A 52 -0.88 -8.26 10.15
C LEU A 52 -2.37 -8.59 10.31
N ALA A 53 -3.23 -8.08 9.44
CA ALA A 53 -4.68 -8.28 9.49
C ALA A 53 -5.20 -9.28 8.44
N LEU A 54 -4.33 -9.87 7.62
CA LEU A 54 -4.73 -10.85 6.59
C LEU A 54 -4.88 -12.25 7.20
N SER A 55 -5.93 -12.97 6.81
CA SER A 55 -6.10 -14.41 7.07
C SER A 55 -5.42 -15.31 6.04
N ILE A 56 -5.05 -14.74 4.88
CA ILE A 56 -4.30 -15.43 3.83
C ILE A 56 -2.81 -15.08 3.93
N GLU A 57 -1.95 -16.03 3.61
CA GLU A 57 -0.50 -15.81 3.59
C GLU A 57 -0.08 -15.11 2.28
N PRO A 58 0.51 -13.90 2.33
CA PRO A 58 1.04 -13.25 1.14
C PRO A 58 2.29 -13.97 0.62
N ALA A 59 2.49 -13.96 -0.70
CA ALA A 59 3.73 -14.42 -1.31
C ALA A 59 4.94 -13.56 -0.91
N LEU A 60 4.69 -12.29 -0.56
CA LEU A 60 5.70 -11.40 0.02
C LEU A 60 5.04 -10.42 1.00
N VAL A 61 5.67 -10.27 2.16
CA VAL A 61 5.38 -9.19 3.11
C VAL A 61 6.53 -8.18 3.08
N VAL A 62 6.25 -6.97 2.61
CA VAL A 62 7.24 -5.88 2.55
C VAL A 62 7.29 -5.17 3.90
N ARG A 63 8.36 -5.39 4.66
CA ARG A 63 8.54 -4.89 6.03
C ARG A 63 9.37 -3.62 6.12
N GLU A 64 10.33 -3.47 5.22
CA GLU A 64 11.30 -2.40 5.28
C GLU A 64 11.73 -1.96 3.88
N HIS A 65 12.24 -0.73 3.80
CA HIS A 65 12.90 -0.26 2.61
C HIS A 65 14.27 -0.93 2.48
N ARG A 66 14.67 -1.30 1.26
CA ARG A 66 16.02 -1.83 0.97
C ARG A 66 17.16 -0.87 1.35
N GLN A 67 16.90 0.43 1.43
CA GLN A 67 17.86 1.42 1.93
C GLN A 67 17.63 1.59 3.43
N LYS A 68 18.63 1.23 4.22
CA LYS A 68 18.55 1.30 5.69
C LYS A 68 18.20 2.72 6.15
N GLY A 69 17.17 2.82 6.98
CA GLY A 69 16.68 4.07 7.56
C GLY A 69 15.79 4.91 6.62
N ALA A 70 15.58 4.48 5.37
CA ALA A 70 14.60 5.10 4.49
C ALA A 70 13.18 4.68 4.87
N TYR A 71 12.24 5.61 4.69
CA TYR A 71 10.83 5.38 4.94
C TYR A 71 10.23 4.43 3.88
N LEU A 72 9.52 3.38 4.31
CA LEU A 72 8.85 2.46 3.39
C LEU A 72 7.63 3.12 2.75
N ASP A 73 7.74 3.47 1.47
CA ASP A 73 6.68 4.08 0.69
C ASP A 73 6.08 3.13 -0.37
N SER A 74 5.03 3.59 -1.05
CA SER A 74 4.34 2.79 -2.07
C SER A 74 5.22 2.47 -3.28
N GLU A 75 6.18 3.34 -3.58
CA GLU A 75 7.18 3.16 -4.64
C GLU A 75 8.06 1.94 -4.34
N GLU A 76 8.62 1.88 -3.12
CA GLU A 76 9.45 0.77 -2.70
C GLU A 76 8.66 -0.54 -2.57
N VAL A 77 7.43 -0.51 -2.04
CA VAL A 77 6.55 -1.70 -2.03
C VAL A 77 6.29 -2.20 -3.45
N THR A 78 6.02 -1.29 -4.40
CA THR A 78 5.84 -1.66 -5.82
C THR A 78 7.13 -2.26 -6.37
N SER A 79 8.28 -1.64 -6.10
CA SER A 79 9.57 -2.09 -6.62
C SER A 79 9.96 -3.48 -6.11
N GLN A 80 9.70 -3.79 -4.83
CA GLN A 80 9.95 -5.11 -4.27
C GLN A 80 8.96 -6.18 -4.78
N ALA A 81 7.75 -5.78 -5.21
CA ALA A 81 6.77 -6.71 -5.81
C ALA A 81 7.15 -7.17 -7.22
N ILE A 82 7.85 -6.33 -8.00
CA ILE A 82 8.15 -6.59 -9.43
C ILE A 82 8.86 -7.94 -9.66
N PRO A 83 9.98 -8.27 -8.97
CA PRO A 83 10.69 -9.53 -9.20
C PRO A 83 9.82 -10.77 -8.93
N ILE A 84 8.91 -10.69 -7.95
CA ILE A 84 7.96 -11.76 -7.66
C ILE A 84 7.00 -11.91 -8.84
N PHE A 85 6.39 -10.82 -9.30
CA PHE A 85 5.46 -10.85 -10.44
C PHE A 85 6.11 -11.31 -11.74
N GLU A 86 7.36 -10.92 -12.00
CA GLU A 86 8.15 -11.43 -13.13
C GLU A 86 8.34 -12.95 -13.04
N GLY A 87 8.71 -13.46 -11.86
CA GLY A 87 8.86 -14.89 -11.60
C GLY A 87 7.58 -15.70 -11.87
N TYR A 88 6.42 -15.13 -11.55
CA TYR A 88 5.11 -15.74 -11.83
C TYR A 88 4.55 -15.43 -13.23
N ARG A 89 5.25 -14.62 -14.04
CA ARG A 89 4.82 -14.12 -15.36
C ARG A 89 3.49 -13.36 -15.30
N ILE A 90 3.32 -12.56 -14.25
CA ILE A 90 2.14 -11.71 -14.03
C ILE A 90 2.32 -10.39 -14.78
N THR A 91 1.33 -10.03 -15.61
CA THR A 91 1.29 -8.74 -16.33
C THR A 91 0.16 -7.83 -15.85
N GLU A 92 -0.82 -8.39 -15.13
CA GLU A 92 -2.00 -7.69 -14.63
C GLU A 92 -1.99 -7.66 -13.10
N VAL A 93 -2.17 -6.47 -12.52
CA VAL A 93 -2.06 -6.27 -11.05
C VAL A 93 -3.22 -5.47 -10.50
N ILE A 94 -3.80 -5.92 -9.39
CA ILE A 94 -4.83 -5.21 -8.64
C ILE A 94 -4.16 -4.40 -7.51
N PRO A 95 -4.02 -3.07 -7.62
CA PRO A 95 -3.61 -2.25 -6.49
C PRO A 95 -4.77 -2.10 -5.49
N VAL A 96 -4.53 -2.46 -4.23
CA VAL A 96 -5.43 -2.25 -3.09
C VAL A 96 -4.83 -1.19 -2.18
N ALA A 97 -5.49 -0.04 -2.11
CA ALA A 97 -5.00 1.15 -1.42
C ALA A 97 -6.21 2.02 -1.05
N ASN A 98 -6.01 3.02 -0.19
CA ASN A 98 -7.09 3.94 0.17
C ASN A 98 -7.67 4.62 -1.09
N PRO A 99 -9.00 4.58 -1.32
CA PRO A 99 -9.60 5.14 -2.52
C PRO A 99 -9.39 6.65 -2.69
N PHE A 100 -9.21 7.39 -1.59
CA PHE A 100 -9.05 8.84 -1.65
C PHE A 100 -7.60 9.18 -2.00
N LEU A 101 -7.38 9.51 -3.29
CA LEU A 101 -6.09 9.90 -3.92
C LEU A 101 -4.98 8.82 -3.93
N HIS A 102 -4.81 8.04 -2.87
CA HIS A 102 -3.74 7.04 -2.76
C HIS A 102 -3.86 5.93 -3.81
N LEU A 103 -5.06 5.39 -4.03
CA LEU A 103 -5.31 4.39 -5.07
C LEU A 103 -4.98 4.88 -6.48
N PHE A 104 -5.17 6.18 -6.74
CA PHE A 104 -4.78 6.76 -8.03
C PHE A 104 -3.25 6.78 -8.19
N LYS A 105 -2.52 7.15 -7.12
CA LYS A 105 -1.05 7.06 -7.07
C LYS A 105 -0.60 5.62 -7.31
N CYS A 106 -1.10 4.63 -6.56
CA CYS A 106 -0.68 3.23 -6.70
C CYS A 106 -0.96 2.67 -8.11
N ARG A 107 -2.09 3.04 -8.73
CA ARG A 107 -2.38 2.68 -10.13
C ARG A 107 -1.37 3.27 -11.11
N LYS A 108 -0.89 4.49 -10.87
CA LYS A 108 0.18 5.09 -11.68
C LYS A 108 1.50 4.35 -11.48
N LEU A 109 1.86 4.02 -10.25
CA LEU A 109 3.09 3.25 -9.95
C LEU A 109 3.10 1.89 -10.65
N VAL A 110 2.00 1.15 -10.57
CA VAL A 110 1.84 -0.13 -11.29
C VAL A 110 2.03 0.04 -12.81
N ARG A 111 1.45 1.09 -13.43
CA ARG A 111 1.68 1.35 -14.87
C ARG A 111 3.12 1.71 -15.18
N SER A 112 3.73 2.56 -14.36
CA SER A 112 5.13 2.97 -14.54
C SER A 112 6.10 1.79 -14.40
N ALA A 113 5.71 0.74 -13.68
CA ALA A 113 6.43 -0.52 -13.58
C ALA A 113 6.22 -1.47 -14.79
N GLY A 114 5.48 -1.05 -15.83
CA GLY A 114 5.21 -1.86 -17.01
C GLY A 114 4.07 -2.88 -16.85
N LEU A 115 3.30 -2.79 -15.77
CA LEU A 115 2.20 -3.69 -15.46
C LEU A 115 0.83 -3.05 -15.77
N THR A 116 -0.17 -3.86 -16.04
CA THR A 116 -1.54 -3.40 -16.32
C THR A 116 -2.35 -3.35 -15.02
N PRO A 117 -2.75 -2.17 -14.51
CA PRO A 117 -3.54 -2.10 -13.29
C PRO A 117 -5.00 -2.52 -13.55
N LEU A 118 -5.43 -3.59 -12.90
CA LEU A 118 -6.81 -4.03 -12.86
C LEU A 118 -7.61 -3.24 -11.83
N ARG A 119 -8.83 -2.85 -12.20
CA ARG A 119 -9.73 -2.14 -11.29
C ARG A 119 -10.62 -3.14 -10.56
N ARG A 120 -10.65 -3.05 -9.23
CA ARG A 120 -11.64 -3.69 -8.37
C ARG A 120 -12.22 -2.68 -7.39
N ARG A 121 -13.43 -2.95 -6.91
CA ARG A 121 -14.05 -2.14 -5.86
C ARG A 121 -13.26 -2.39 -4.57
N ILE A 122 -12.73 -1.34 -3.95
CA ILE A 122 -12.02 -1.46 -2.66
C ILE A 122 -13.01 -1.33 -1.49
N GLY A 123 -13.98 -0.42 -1.60
CA GLY A 123 -14.84 -0.03 -0.48
C GLY A 123 -14.28 1.21 0.23
N TRP A 124 -15.00 1.71 1.23
CA TRP A 124 -14.55 2.85 2.01
C TRP A 124 -13.57 2.41 3.09
N ILE A 125 -12.34 2.95 3.06
CA ILE A 125 -11.28 2.65 4.04
C ILE A 125 -11.29 3.68 5.18
N GLY A 126 -11.58 4.95 4.86
CA GLY A 126 -11.61 6.04 5.83
C GLY A 126 -10.24 6.68 6.07
N PHE A 127 -10.11 7.32 7.22
CA PHE A 127 -8.91 8.01 7.68
C PHE A 127 -8.68 7.66 9.15
N ASP A 128 -7.48 7.92 9.64
CA ASP A 128 -7.10 7.58 10.99
C ASP A 128 -6.55 8.79 11.75
N LYS A 129 -7.39 9.38 12.62
CA LYS A 129 -7.05 10.56 13.44
C LYS A 129 -5.84 10.35 14.36
N ASP A 130 -5.58 9.10 14.77
CA ASP A 130 -4.50 8.77 15.71
C ASP A 130 -3.22 8.35 14.97
N SER A 131 -3.19 8.45 13.64
CA SER A 131 -2.01 8.05 12.88
C SER A 131 -0.81 8.94 13.19
N LEU A 132 0.37 8.35 13.29
CA LEU A 132 1.66 9.04 13.35
C LEU A 132 1.94 9.86 12.07
N GLN A 133 1.33 9.46 10.95
CA GLN A 133 1.40 10.18 9.68
C GLN A 133 0.29 11.22 9.61
N TRP A 134 0.62 12.48 9.91
CA TRP A 134 -0.38 13.56 9.98
C TRP A 134 -1.28 13.68 8.74
N TYR A 135 -0.76 13.35 7.56
CA TYR A 135 -1.48 13.44 6.29
C TYR A 135 -2.58 12.38 6.11
N THR A 136 -2.60 11.33 6.93
CA THR A 136 -3.58 10.23 6.88
C THR A 136 -4.71 10.42 7.91
N ARG A 137 -4.62 11.49 8.71
CA ARG A 137 -5.61 11.85 9.76
C ARG A 137 -6.91 12.41 9.23
N GLY A 138 -6.95 12.81 7.97
CA GLY A 138 -8.18 13.31 7.34
C GLY A 138 -7.99 13.76 5.90
N PRO A 139 -9.09 13.97 5.16
CA PRO A 139 -9.04 14.27 3.73
C PRO A 139 -8.36 15.61 3.42
N ALA A 140 -8.56 16.63 4.26
CA ALA A 140 -7.91 17.93 4.09
C ALA A 140 -6.38 17.83 4.22
N HIS A 141 -5.89 17.08 5.21
CA HIS A 141 -4.46 16.85 5.40
C HIS A 141 -3.84 16.12 4.21
N LEU A 142 -4.54 15.10 3.69
CA LEU A 142 -4.07 14.36 2.52
C LEU A 142 -4.04 15.22 1.25
N LEU A 143 -5.02 16.11 1.06
CA LEU A 143 -5.02 17.05 -0.06
C LEU A 143 -3.81 17.98 0.01
N VAL A 144 -3.53 18.57 1.18
CA VAL A 144 -2.36 19.43 1.40
C VAL A 144 -1.07 18.65 1.12
N TYR A 145 -0.94 17.44 1.67
CA TYR A 145 0.22 16.59 1.46
C TYR A 145 0.42 16.26 -0.02
N THR A 146 -0.64 15.89 -0.73
CA THR A 146 -0.58 15.58 -2.16
C THR A 146 -0.15 16.81 -2.97
N ALA A 147 -0.67 18.00 -2.64
CA ALA A 147 -0.26 19.25 -3.29
C ALA A 147 1.23 19.56 -3.05
N LEU A 148 1.72 19.36 -1.82
CA LEU A 148 3.14 19.51 -1.50
C LEU A 148 4.03 18.51 -2.25
N GLN A 149 3.61 17.25 -2.38
CA GLN A 149 4.33 16.26 -3.17
C GLN A 149 4.43 16.64 -4.66
N VAL A 150 3.38 17.22 -5.22
CA VAL A 150 3.38 17.69 -6.62
C VAL A 150 4.28 18.91 -6.80
N SER A 151 4.24 19.88 -5.86
CA SER A 151 4.97 21.15 -5.99
C SER A 151 6.48 21.05 -5.74
N VAL A 152 6.90 20.19 -4.81
CA VAL A 152 8.33 19.96 -4.51
C VAL A 152 8.98 19.00 -5.52
N GLY A 153 8.16 18.44 -6.43
CA GLY A 153 8.55 17.38 -7.36
C GLY A 153 8.63 16.03 -6.66
N TYR A 154 8.42 14.97 -7.43
CA TYR A 154 8.57 13.55 -7.03
C TYR A 154 10.05 13.19 -6.75
N ARG A 155 10.77 14.00 -5.98
CA ARG A 155 12.02 13.62 -5.34
C ARG A 155 11.66 13.25 -3.92
N GLY A 156 11.76 11.96 -3.59
CA GLY A 156 11.56 11.40 -2.25
C GLY A 156 12.51 12.02 -1.22
N LYS A 157 12.32 13.30 -0.92
CA LYS A 157 12.96 13.98 0.19
C LYS A 157 12.26 13.46 1.44
N HIS A 158 12.98 12.57 2.11
CA HIS A 158 12.96 12.37 3.55
C HIS A 158 12.14 13.45 4.26
N ILE A 159 10.91 13.12 4.61
CA ILE A 159 10.31 13.72 5.78
C ILE A 159 10.97 12.95 6.92
N ASP A 160 12.01 13.53 7.50
CA ASP A 160 12.60 12.99 8.73
C ASP A 160 11.48 12.82 9.75
N VAL A 161 11.13 11.56 10.02
CA VAL A 161 10.27 11.17 11.14
C VAL A 161 11.03 11.31 12.48
N ASP A 162 12.25 11.86 12.43
CA ASP A 162 13.17 11.98 13.56
C ASP A 162 12.86 13.12 14.56
N ARG A 163 11.69 13.77 14.47
CA ARG A 163 11.26 14.70 15.55
C ARG A 163 10.48 14.06 16.69
N ASN A 164 10.02 12.81 16.57
CA ASN A 164 9.30 12.14 17.67
C ASN A 164 10.00 10.90 18.25
N ASN A 165 11.15 10.47 17.70
CA ASN A 165 11.86 9.28 18.17
C ASN A 165 12.75 9.50 19.42
N LYS A 166 12.49 10.56 20.20
CA LYS A 166 13.15 10.79 21.51
C LYS A 166 12.46 10.11 22.69
N LEU A 167 11.43 9.30 22.46
CA LEU A 167 10.67 8.62 23.52
C LEU A 167 10.40 7.15 23.20
N ALA A 168 11.45 6.38 22.90
CA ALA A 168 11.43 4.93 23.08
C ALA A 168 12.89 4.44 23.24
N ARG A 169 13.40 4.55 24.46
CA ARG A 169 14.54 3.75 24.93
C ARG A 169 13.98 2.66 25.83
#